data_AF-A0A7Y5CRV8-F1
#
_entry.id   AF-A0A7Y5CRV8-F1
#
_cell.length_a   1.000
_cell.length_b   1.000
_cell.length_c   1.000
_cell.angle_alpha   90.00
_cell.angle_beta   90.00
_cell.angle_gamma   90.00
#
_symmetry.space_group_name_H-M   'P 1'
#
loop_
_entity.id
_entity.type
_entity.pdbx_description
1 polymer ?
#
loop_
_entity_poly.entity_id
_entity_poly.type
_entity_poly.pdbx_seq_one_letter_code
_entity_poly.pdbx_strand_id
1 'polypeptide(L)'
;MRRLLIVLTAVLYLSARLCAQTPPAALPRLTVAMMQYEGAFRLPSDDFGASSLNYSEGPLVYNPARNSIFIVGHSQQQAIAEFAVPALVKSTRLADLQMAAAPLQDFVTVLDRASNGNPQALDVIGGLGLLDGQLVVNAYEYYDADGSNTHTTLIVRNSSDLAHSRVEGFYAFAGGAGHTSGWLAPIPEVWQSLLGGTHLTGQSSGMPIISRLSVGPSAFACHARDLTNANVPNPIPTTTLLDFSLAHPLHEDLENTSRQNDLWTHLSRVTFGLIVPGTRTYATFGYSGGHRRVLQMHAEQRQ
;
A
#
# COMPACT_ATOMS: atom_id res chain seq x y z
N MET A 1 12.33 64.33 42.19
CA MET A 1 13.17 64.55 41.00
C MET A 1 13.31 63.23 40.24
N ARG A 2 13.16 63.29 38.92
CA ARG A 2 12.90 62.18 37.97
C ARG A 2 13.93 61.04 38.05
N ARG A 3 13.45 59.80 38.17
CA ARG A 3 14.21 58.60 37.77
C ARG A 3 13.68 58.13 36.42
N LEU A 4 14.46 58.40 35.38
CA LEU A 4 14.26 57.94 34.01
C LEU A 4 14.71 56.48 33.94
N LEU A 5 13.77 55.55 33.80
CA LEU A 5 14.05 54.14 33.56
C LEU A 5 14.13 53.92 32.04
N ILE A 6 15.36 53.75 31.52
CA ILE A 6 15.59 53.38 30.13
C ILE A 6 15.35 51.88 30.02
N VAL A 7 14.24 51.50 29.38
CA VAL A 7 13.97 50.11 28.99
C VAL A 7 14.83 49.82 27.76
N LEU A 8 15.86 49.01 27.94
CA LEU A 8 16.73 48.53 26.86
C LEU A 8 16.02 47.35 26.18
N THR A 9 15.42 47.58 25.01
CA THR A 9 14.82 46.54 24.18
C THR A 9 15.92 45.68 23.57
N ALA A 10 16.24 44.55 24.19
CA ALA A 10 17.09 43.54 23.59
C ALA A 10 16.29 42.76 22.53
N VAL A 11 16.38 43.20 21.27
CA VAL A 11 15.93 42.41 20.12
C VAL A 11 16.88 41.22 19.99
N LEU A 12 16.47 40.08 20.54
CA LEU A 12 17.13 38.80 20.34
C LEU A 12 16.87 38.38 18.88
N TYR A 13 17.81 38.67 17.99
CA TYR A 13 17.87 37.99 16.70
C TYR A 13 18.24 36.53 16.97
N LEU A 14 17.21 35.70 17.14
CA LEU A 14 17.36 34.25 17.08
C LEU A 14 17.70 33.91 15.62
N SER A 15 18.98 33.81 15.33
CA SER A 15 19.47 33.16 14.12
C SER A 15 19.12 31.68 14.23
N ALA A 16 17.88 31.35 13.89
CA ALA A 16 17.54 30.04 13.42
C ALA A 16 18.47 29.78 12.25
N ARG A 17 19.52 28.98 12.46
CA ARG A 17 20.19 28.31 11.36
C ARG A 17 19.09 27.49 10.71
N LEU A 18 18.54 27.99 9.60
CA LEU A 18 17.92 27.11 8.63
C LEU A 18 19.02 26.12 8.29
N CYS A 19 19.00 24.92 8.90
CA CYS A 19 19.56 23.78 8.21
C CYS A 19 18.85 23.79 6.87
N ALA A 20 19.56 24.12 5.80
CA ALA A 20 19.05 23.95 4.46
C ALA A 20 18.66 22.47 4.36
N GLN A 21 17.36 22.17 4.49
CA GLN A 21 16.85 20.87 4.14
C GLN A 21 17.27 20.67 2.69
N THR A 22 18.03 19.61 2.43
CA THR A 22 18.40 19.22 1.07
C THR A 22 17.13 19.28 0.22
N PRO A 23 17.07 20.12 -0.83
CA PRO A 23 15.88 20.22 -1.65
C PRO A 23 15.45 18.81 -2.09
N PRO A 24 14.15 18.48 -2.13
CA PRO A 24 13.71 17.13 -2.44
C PRO A 24 14.35 16.57 -3.72
N ALA A 25 14.45 17.41 -4.75
CA ALA A 25 15.08 17.07 -6.03
C ALA A 25 16.58 16.71 -5.93
N ALA A 26 17.29 17.18 -4.90
CA ALA A 26 18.70 16.89 -4.66
C ALA A 26 18.94 15.60 -3.85
N LEU A 27 17.89 14.98 -3.31
CA LEU A 27 18.01 13.68 -2.62
C LEU A 27 18.53 12.60 -3.58
N PRO A 28 19.29 11.62 -3.08
CA PRO A 28 19.81 10.54 -3.92
C PRO A 28 18.67 9.68 -4.48
N ARG A 29 18.94 8.96 -5.58
CA ARG A 29 18.07 7.85 -6.02
C ARG A 29 18.38 6.63 -5.16
N LEU A 30 17.35 5.83 -4.85
CA LEU A 30 17.53 4.51 -4.26
C LEU A 30 18.51 3.68 -5.10
N THR A 31 19.42 3.00 -4.43
CA THR A 31 20.23 1.94 -5.00
C THR A 31 20.12 0.69 -4.13
N VAL A 32 20.42 -0.48 -4.69
CA VAL A 32 20.39 -1.74 -3.93
C VAL A 32 21.33 -1.69 -2.71
N ALA A 33 22.45 -0.98 -2.80
CA ALA A 33 23.40 -0.80 -1.70
C ALA A 33 22.82 -0.03 -0.50
N MET A 34 21.71 0.70 -0.67
CA MET A 34 21.01 1.37 0.42
C MET A 34 20.05 0.44 1.18
N MET A 35 19.75 -0.75 0.65
CA MET A 35 18.89 -1.72 1.30
C MET A 35 19.71 -2.65 2.20
N GLN A 36 19.25 -2.80 3.44
CA GLN A 36 19.87 -3.68 4.42
C GLN A 36 18.87 -4.77 4.80
N TYR A 37 19.32 -6.03 4.73
CA TYR A 37 18.53 -7.16 5.19
C TYR A 37 18.62 -7.26 6.72
N GLU A 38 17.51 -7.02 7.40
CA GLU A 38 17.44 -7.07 8.86
C GLU A 38 17.12 -8.45 9.43
N GLY A 39 16.74 -9.40 8.59
CA GLY A 39 16.40 -10.75 8.97
C GLY A 39 14.98 -11.12 8.54
N ALA A 40 14.55 -12.31 8.93
CA ALA A 40 13.22 -12.82 8.67
C ALA A 40 12.70 -13.63 9.86
N PHE A 41 11.41 -13.94 9.79
CA PHE A 41 10.69 -14.84 10.66
C PHE A 41 9.62 -15.57 9.84
N ARG A 42 8.96 -16.56 10.44
CA ARG A 42 7.86 -17.33 9.87
C ARG A 42 6.57 -17.01 10.60
N LEU A 43 5.46 -17.09 9.88
CA LEU A 43 4.12 -17.05 10.46
C LEU A 43 3.50 -18.44 10.44
N PRO A 44 2.71 -18.81 11.46
CA PRO A 44 1.98 -20.08 11.46
C PRO A 44 0.90 -20.09 10.39
N SER A 45 0.66 -21.24 9.77
CA SER A 45 -0.36 -21.43 8.73
C SER A 45 -1.60 -22.18 9.24
N ASP A 46 -1.73 -22.36 10.54
CA ASP A 46 -2.91 -22.93 11.17
C ASP A 46 -4.14 -22.02 10.96
N ASP A 47 -5.32 -22.60 11.16
CA ASP A 47 -6.58 -21.85 11.12
C ASP A 47 -6.78 -21.08 12.44
N PHE A 48 -6.98 -19.77 12.34
CA PHE A 48 -7.26 -18.88 13.45
C PHE A 48 -8.49 -18.04 13.13
N GLY A 49 -9.62 -18.29 13.80
CA GLY A 49 -10.87 -17.60 13.49
C GLY A 49 -11.40 -17.95 12.10
N ALA A 50 -11.61 -16.94 11.25
CA ALA A 50 -12.27 -17.10 9.95
C ALA A 50 -11.33 -17.53 8.80
N SER A 51 -10.01 -17.64 9.03
CA SER A 51 -9.04 -17.88 7.95
C SER A 51 -7.71 -18.48 8.46
N SER A 52 -6.77 -18.66 7.52
CA SER A 52 -5.36 -18.99 7.74
C SER A 52 -4.48 -18.27 6.71
N LEU A 53 -3.16 -18.43 6.82
CA LEU A 53 -2.19 -17.89 5.85
C LEU A 53 -1.96 -18.79 4.62
N ASN A 54 -2.64 -19.93 4.53
CA ASN A 54 -2.61 -20.74 3.32
C ASN A 54 -3.19 -19.94 2.15
N TYR A 55 -2.48 -19.89 1.03
CA TYR A 55 -2.87 -19.12 -0.16
C TYR A 55 -3.17 -17.64 0.11
N SER A 56 -2.48 -17.04 1.09
CA SER A 56 -2.51 -15.58 1.29
C SER A 56 -1.89 -14.85 0.11
N GLU A 57 -2.53 -13.76 -0.32
CA GLU A 57 -2.07 -12.92 -1.43
C GLU A 57 -1.11 -11.80 -0.98
N GLY A 58 -0.89 -11.64 0.32
CA GLY A 58 0.17 -10.81 0.88
C GLY A 58 -0.12 -9.33 1.21
N PRO A 59 -1.32 -8.72 1.07
CA PRO A 59 -1.55 -7.40 1.63
C PRO A 59 -1.28 -7.39 3.14
N LEU A 60 -0.39 -6.49 3.57
CA LEU A 60 0.03 -6.36 4.96
C LEU A 60 0.37 -4.92 5.30
N VAL A 61 0.32 -4.59 6.59
CA VAL A 61 0.82 -3.31 7.11
C VAL A 61 1.45 -3.52 8.48
N TYR A 62 2.57 -2.83 8.74
CA TYR A 62 3.27 -2.88 10.02
C TYR A 62 2.67 -1.92 11.03
N ASN A 63 2.50 -2.40 12.26
CA ASN A 63 2.06 -1.63 13.42
C ASN A 63 3.25 -1.35 14.36
N PRO A 64 3.85 -0.16 14.29
CA PRO A 64 5.01 0.16 15.13
C PRO A 64 4.69 0.25 16.62
N ALA A 65 3.43 0.52 17.01
CA ALA A 65 3.06 0.68 18.41
C ALA A 65 3.04 -0.65 19.18
N ARG A 66 2.80 -1.76 18.47
CA ARG A 66 2.72 -3.11 19.06
C ARG A 66 3.82 -4.06 18.56
N ASN A 67 4.70 -3.59 17.67
CA ASN A 67 5.67 -4.41 16.95
C ASN A 67 5.00 -5.66 16.34
N SER A 68 3.98 -5.42 15.52
CA SER A 68 3.12 -6.43 14.94
C SER A 68 2.82 -6.11 13.47
N ILE A 69 2.25 -7.07 12.75
CA ILE A 69 1.78 -6.90 11.37
C ILE A 69 0.31 -7.27 11.29
N PHE A 70 -0.47 -6.44 10.61
CA PHE A 70 -1.76 -6.84 10.07
C PHE A 70 -1.53 -7.50 8.72
N ILE A 71 -2.17 -8.63 8.46
CA ILE A 71 -2.01 -9.39 7.22
C ILE A 71 -3.34 -10.01 6.79
N VAL A 72 -3.59 -10.01 5.49
CA VAL A 72 -4.75 -10.68 4.90
C VAL A 72 -4.48 -12.18 4.80
N GLY A 73 -5.45 -12.99 5.22
CA GLY A 73 -5.43 -14.45 5.16
C GLY A 73 -5.64 -14.99 3.75
N HIS A 74 -6.23 -16.17 3.66
CA HIS A 74 -6.49 -16.87 2.41
C HIS A 74 -7.31 -16.02 1.43
N SER A 75 -6.95 -16.11 0.15
CA SER A 75 -7.62 -15.42 -0.97
C SER A 75 -9.15 -15.58 -1.06
N GLN A 76 -9.73 -16.67 -0.55
CA GLN A 76 -11.18 -16.90 -0.61
C GLN A 76 -11.93 -16.34 0.60
N GLN A 77 -11.22 -16.07 1.69
CA GLN A 77 -11.81 -15.68 2.98
C GLN A 77 -11.64 -14.18 3.24
N GLN A 78 -10.56 -13.56 2.72
CA GLN A 78 -10.33 -12.11 2.78
C GLN A 78 -10.48 -11.53 4.20
N ALA A 79 -10.01 -12.31 5.17
CA ALA A 79 -10.04 -11.95 6.57
C ALA A 79 -8.68 -11.37 6.98
N ILE A 80 -8.67 -10.53 8.02
CA ILE A 80 -7.47 -9.84 8.50
C ILE A 80 -7.17 -10.33 9.92
N ALA A 81 -5.91 -10.69 10.18
CA ALA A 81 -5.38 -10.98 11.52
C ALA A 81 -4.23 -10.03 11.86
N GLU A 82 -3.87 -9.97 13.15
CA GLU A 82 -2.67 -9.29 13.62
C GLU A 82 -1.71 -10.28 14.28
N PHE A 83 -0.46 -10.34 13.83
CA PHE A 83 0.59 -11.18 14.42
C PHE A 83 1.68 -10.33 15.05
N ALA A 84 2.17 -10.71 16.22
CA ALA A 84 3.38 -10.12 16.78
C ALA A 84 4.61 -10.47 15.91
N VAL A 85 5.51 -9.51 15.71
CA VAL A 85 6.80 -9.74 15.04
C VAL A 85 7.80 -10.25 16.07
N PRO A 86 8.26 -11.51 15.98
CA PRO A 86 9.31 -12.02 16.86
C PRO A 86 10.67 -11.39 16.51
N ALA A 87 11.70 -11.71 17.30
CA ALA A 87 13.07 -11.30 16.98
C ALA A 87 13.46 -11.79 15.57
N LEU A 88 13.98 -10.87 14.75
CA LEU A 88 14.40 -11.18 13.39
C LEU A 88 15.69 -12.00 13.41
N VAL A 89 15.75 -13.02 12.54
CA VAL A 89 16.95 -13.85 12.36
C VAL A 89 17.56 -13.57 10.99
N LYS A 90 18.83 -13.20 10.96
CA LYS A 90 19.61 -13.08 9.72
C LYS A 90 20.05 -14.47 9.25
N SER A 91 19.15 -15.19 8.59
CA SER A 91 19.45 -16.49 7.97
C SER A 91 18.67 -16.67 6.67
N THR A 92 19.26 -17.43 5.74
CA THR A 92 18.61 -17.88 4.51
C THR A 92 18.00 -19.29 4.67
N ARG A 93 18.17 -19.95 5.82
CA ARG A 93 17.61 -21.28 6.10
C ARG A 93 16.32 -21.15 6.90
N LEU A 94 15.22 -21.68 6.37
CA LEU A 94 13.90 -21.61 7.02
C LEU A 94 13.88 -22.21 8.43
N ALA A 95 14.65 -23.27 8.67
CA ALA A 95 14.74 -23.93 9.98
C ALA A 95 15.35 -23.04 11.07
N ASP A 96 16.15 -22.03 10.70
CA ASP A 96 16.76 -21.11 11.66
C ASP A 96 15.81 -19.96 12.06
N LEU A 97 14.77 -19.71 11.26
CA LEU A 97 13.87 -18.59 11.45
C LEU A 97 12.92 -18.84 12.61
N GLN A 98 12.74 -17.83 13.45
CA GLN A 98 11.73 -17.84 14.50
C GLN A 98 10.34 -18.00 13.88
N MET A 99 9.49 -18.82 14.51
CA MET A 99 8.07 -18.89 14.20
C MET A 99 7.34 -17.93 15.14
N ALA A 100 6.48 -17.06 14.60
CA ALA A 100 5.60 -16.24 15.41
C ALA A 100 4.62 -17.12 16.21
N ALA A 101 4.15 -16.62 17.34
CA ALA A 101 3.09 -17.28 18.10
C ALA A 101 1.73 -17.17 17.35
N ALA A 102 0.69 -17.73 17.96
CA ALA A 102 -0.70 -17.47 17.56
C ALA A 102 -0.96 -15.95 17.45
N PRO A 103 -1.90 -15.52 16.59
CA PRO A 103 -2.15 -14.11 16.36
C PRO A 103 -2.58 -13.38 17.63
N LEU A 104 -2.24 -12.09 17.70
CA LEU A 104 -2.75 -11.17 18.72
C LEU A 104 -4.25 -10.89 18.55
N GLN A 105 -4.74 -10.99 17.31
CA GLN A 105 -6.13 -10.91 16.92
C GLN A 105 -6.36 -11.93 15.80
N ASP A 106 -7.28 -12.87 16.02
CA ASP A 106 -7.64 -13.89 15.02
C ASP A 106 -8.13 -13.28 13.70
N PHE A 107 -8.14 -14.08 12.63
CA PHE A 107 -8.66 -13.62 11.35
C PHE A 107 -10.16 -13.31 11.46
N VAL A 108 -10.53 -12.08 11.08
CA VAL A 108 -11.93 -11.64 10.98
C VAL A 108 -12.23 -11.05 9.61
N THR A 109 -13.42 -11.31 9.08
CA THR A 109 -13.91 -10.65 7.88
C THR A 109 -14.26 -9.20 8.18
N VAL A 110 -14.10 -8.33 7.19
CA VAL A 110 -14.42 -6.88 7.31
C VAL A 110 -15.24 -6.34 6.15
N LEU A 111 -15.20 -6.98 4.97
CA LEU A 111 -15.86 -6.52 3.75
C LEU A 111 -17.40 -6.54 3.86
N ASP A 112 -17.95 -7.37 4.75
CA ASP A 112 -19.38 -7.54 5.01
C ASP A 112 -19.92 -6.70 6.17
N ARG A 113 -19.06 -5.93 6.85
CA ARG A 113 -19.39 -5.28 8.13
C ARG A 113 -19.64 -3.77 8.06
N ALA A 114 -19.42 -3.14 6.91
CA ALA A 114 -19.74 -1.74 6.75
C ALA A 114 -21.25 -1.50 6.95
N SER A 115 -21.63 -0.41 7.60
CA SER A 115 -23.03 -0.15 8.00
C SER A 115 -24.03 -0.12 6.83
N ASN A 116 -23.55 0.24 5.63
CA ASN A 116 -24.35 0.30 4.40
C ASN A 116 -24.16 -0.96 3.53
N GLY A 117 -23.53 -2.01 4.07
CA GLY A 117 -23.17 -3.22 3.34
C GLY A 117 -22.07 -3.01 2.30
N ASN A 118 -22.01 -3.94 1.35
CA ASN A 118 -21.06 -3.95 0.24
C ASN A 118 -21.80 -3.85 -1.11
N PRO A 119 -22.29 -2.65 -1.48
CA PRO A 119 -23.22 -2.49 -2.61
C PRO A 119 -22.58 -2.71 -3.99
N GLN A 120 -21.24 -2.73 -4.08
CA GLN A 120 -20.49 -2.99 -5.32
C GLN A 120 -19.71 -4.31 -5.25
N ALA A 121 -20.10 -5.21 -4.33
CA ALA A 121 -19.57 -6.57 -4.24
C ALA A 121 -18.03 -6.67 -4.21
N LEU A 122 -17.34 -5.73 -3.55
CA LEU A 122 -15.88 -5.79 -3.43
C LEU A 122 -15.48 -7.05 -2.64
N ASP A 123 -14.65 -7.89 -3.23
CA ASP A 123 -14.38 -9.25 -2.74
C ASP A 123 -12.89 -9.56 -2.64
N VAL A 124 -12.01 -8.59 -2.90
CA VAL A 124 -10.56 -8.73 -2.69
C VAL A 124 -10.00 -7.50 -1.98
N ILE A 125 -9.22 -7.73 -0.92
CA ILE A 125 -8.44 -6.70 -0.24
C ILE A 125 -7.17 -6.46 -1.04
N GLY A 126 -7.02 -5.24 -1.58
CA GLY A 126 -5.85 -4.84 -2.37
C GLY A 126 -4.73 -4.22 -1.55
N GLY A 127 -5.02 -3.71 -0.36
CA GLY A 127 -4.01 -3.12 0.51
C GLY A 127 -4.53 -2.71 1.87
N LEU A 128 -3.60 -2.52 2.80
CA LEU A 128 -3.87 -2.10 4.17
C LEU A 128 -3.05 -0.85 4.51
N GLY A 129 -3.60 0.00 5.36
CA GLY A 129 -2.91 1.14 5.94
C GLY A 129 -3.32 1.35 7.39
N LEU A 130 -2.38 1.76 8.24
CA LEU A 130 -2.64 2.02 9.66
C LEU A 130 -2.50 3.51 9.93
N LEU A 131 -3.62 4.19 10.25
CA LEU A 131 -3.68 5.63 10.47
C LEU A 131 -4.40 5.94 11.77
N ASP A 132 -3.75 6.65 12.70
CA ASP A 132 -4.34 7.12 13.96
C ASP A 132 -5.09 6.02 14.76
N GLY A 133 -4.55 4.79 14.80
CA GLY A 133 -5.17 3.64 15.48
C GLY A 133 -6.36 3.03 14.73
N GLN A 134 -6.58 3.42 13.48
CA GLN A 134 -7.60 2.90 12.58
C GLN A 134 -6.93 2.10 11.46
N LEU A 135 -7.57 1.02 11.04
CA LEU A 135 -7.11 0.23 9.89
C LEU A 135 -7.92 0.62 8.65
N VAL A 136 -7.26 1.26 7.70
CA VAL A 136 -7.79 1.53 6.36
C VAL A 136 -7.59 0.29 5.51
N VAL A 137 -8.66 -0.17 4.87
CA VAL A 137 -8.67 -1.39 4.06
C VAL A 137 -9.12 -0.99 2.66
N ASN A 138 -8.19 -1.06 1.71
CA ASN A 138 -8.49 -0.89 0.30
C ASN A 138 -8.92 -2.25 -0.28
N ALA A 139 -9.98 -2.25 -1.07
CA ALA A 139 -10.59 -3.41 -1.67
C ALA A 139 -11.12 -3.10 -3.08
N TYR A 140 -11.33 -4.15 -3.86
CA TYR A 140 -11.90 -4.09 -5.20
C TYR A 140 -12.70 -5.38 -5.47
N GLU A 141 -13.55 -5.35 -6.49
CA GLU A 141 -14.16 -6.56 -7.05
C GLU A 141 -13.20 -7.19 -8.06
N TYR A 142 -12.86 -8.47 -7.87
CA TYR A 142 -11.92 -9.20 -8.71
C TYR A 142 -12.32 -9.21 -10.18
N TYR A 143 -13.61 -9.40 -10.46
CA TYR A 143 -14.17 -9.52 -11.80
C TYR A 143 -15.30 -8.52 -12.06
N ASP A 144 -14.96 -7.24 -12.12
CA ASP A 144 -15.86 -6.15 -12.51
C ASP A 144 -15.95 -6.07 -14.04
N ALA A 145 -16.85 -6.85 -14.62
CA ALA A 145 -16.98 -7.02 -16.06
C ALA A 145 -17.40 -5.73 -16.79
N ASP A 146 -18.21 -4.88 -16.15
CA ASP A 146 -18.70 -3.64 -16.72
C ASP A 146 -17.79 -2.43 -16.42
N GLY A 147 -16.80 -2.60 -15.54
CA GLY A 147 -15.83 -1.58 -15.18
C GLY A 147 -16.47 -0.42 -14.41
N SER A 148 -17.57 -0.66 -13.71
CA SER A 148 -18.41 0.38 -13.12
C SER A 148 -18.11 0.65 -11.64
N ASN A 149 -17.28 -0.15 -10.99
CA ASN A 149 -16.99 0.05 -9.57
C ASN A 149 -16.22 1.35 -9.33
N THR A 150 -16.68 2.05 -8.30
CA THR A 150 -16.14 3.32 -7.83
C THR A 150 -15.69 3.24 -6.37
N HIS A 151 -16.25 2.31 -5.60
CA HIS A 151 -15.87 2.05 -4.23
C HIS A 151 -14.50 1.36 -4.16
N THR A 152 -13.73 1.75 -3.15
CA THR A 152 -12.37 1.26 -2.93
C THR A 152 -12.03 0.98 -1.49
N THR A 153 -12.67 1.63 -0.52
CA THR A 153 -12.08 1.72 0.82
C THR A 153 -13.12 1.54 1.91
N LEU A 154 -12.80 0.74 2.92
CA LEU A 154 -13.49 0.75 4.22
C LEU A 154 -12.50 1.06 5.34
N ILE A 155 -13.02 1.45 6.50
CA ILE A 155 -12.22 1.82 7.67
C ILE A 155 -12.71 1.06 8.89
N VAL A 156 -11.82 0.27 9.49
CA VAL A 156 -11.99 -0.34 10.81
C VAL A 156 -11.52 0.68 11.85
N ARG A 157 -12.47 1.27 12.60
CA ARG A 157 -12.22 2.45 13.45
C ARG A 157 -11.34 2.20 14.69
N ASN A 158 -11.18 0.96 15.12
CA ASN A 158 -10.26 0.57 16.18
C ASN A 158 -9.45 -0.64 15.73
N SER A 159 -8.20 -0.42 15.31
CA SER A 159 -7.31 -1.48 14.85
C SER A 159 -6.89 -2.45 15.96
N SER A 160 -7.09 -2.11 17.23
CA SER A 160 -6.75 -2.98 18.37
C SER A 160 -7.86 -3.96 18.75
N ASP A 161 -9.03 -3.86 18.12
CA ASP A 161 -10.17 -4.77 18.32
C ASP A 161 -10.90 -4.99 16.97
N LEU A 162 -10.25 -5.73 16.07
CA LEU A 162 -10.77 -6.02 14.74
C LEU A 162 -12.15 -6.69 14.80
N ALA A 163 -12.38 -7.57 15.77
CA ALA A 163 -13.61 -8.37 15.87
C ALA A 163 -14.85 -7.51 16.18
N HIS A 164 -14.73 -6.53 17.08
CA HIS A 164 -15.87 -5.72 17.53
C HIS A 164 -15.82 -4.26 17.07
N SER A 165 -14.73 -3.83 16.43
CA SER A 165 -14.63 -2.48 15.91
C SER A 165 -15.75 -2.18 14.90
N ARG A 166 -16.27 -0.96 14.99
CA ARG A 166 -17.13 -0.39 13.96
C ARG A 166 -16.37 -0.30 12.65
N VAL A 167 -17.05 -0.67 11.56
CA VAL A 167 -16.55 -0.58 10.18
C VAL A 167 -17.40 0.44 9.42
N GLU A 168 -16.73 1.37 8.75
CA GLU A 168 -17.37 2.38 7.92
C GLU A 168 -16.93 2.28 6.46
N GLY A 169 -17.80 2.68 5.54
CA GLY A 169 -17.56 2.62 4.10
C GLY A 169 -18.72 1.93 3.35
N PHE A 170 -18.53 1.51 2.12
CA PHE A 170 -17.33 1.77 1.30
C PHE A 170 -17.29 3.23 0.81
N TYR A 171 -16.10 3.81 0.75
CA TYR A 171 -15.80 5.10 0.15
C TYR A 171 -15.13 4.92 -1.21
N ALA A 172 -15.12 5.97 -2.02
CA ALA A 172 -14.35 6.07 -3.25
C ALA A 172 -13.12 6.97 -3.06
N PHE A 173 -12.01 6.66 -3.73
CA PHE A 173 -10.94 7.64 -3.98
C PHE A 173 -11.21 8.34 -5.32
N ALA A 174 -10.95 9.64 -5.40
CA ALA A 174 -10.79 10.30 -6.69
C ALA A 174 -9.64 9.64 -7.45
N GLY A 175 -9.80 9.42 -8.77
CA GLY A 175 -8.84 8.66 -9.59
C GLY A 175 -9.34 7.28 -10.02
N GLY A 176 -10.43 6.78 -9.43
CA GLY A 176 -11.12 5.57 -9.90
C GLY A 176 -10.63 4.27 -9.23
N ALA A 177 -11.52 3.27 -9.15
CA ALA A 177 -11.31 2.13 -8.28
C ALA A 177 -10.15 1.23 -8.69
N GLY A 178 -10.00 0.94 -9.99
CA GLY A 178 -8.89 0.10 -10.48
C GLY A 178 -7.51 0.76 -10.45
N HIS A 179 -7.44 2.02 -10.03
CA HIS A 179 -6.21 2.82 -10.01
C HIS A 179 -5.77 3.20 -8.59
N THR A 180 -6.64 3.03 -7.59
CA THR A 180 -6.43 3.55 -6.22
C THR A 180 -6.76 2.56 -5.09
N SER A 181 -7.12 1.32 -5.43
CA SER A 181 -7.57 0.28 -4.49
C SER A 181 -6.46 -0.65 -3.98
N GLY A 182 -5.20 -0.31 -4.17
CA GLY A 182 -4.06 -1.11 -3.72
C GLY A 182 -3.45 -0.61 -2.42
N TRP A 183 -2.15 -0.35 -2.43
CA TRP A 183 -1.39 0.05 -1.23
C TRP A 183 -1.82 1.41 -0.68
N LEU A 184 -1.53 1.63 0.59
CA LEU A 184 -1.54 2.95 1.23
C LEU A 184 -0.23 3.13 2.01
N ALA A 185 0.59 4.09 1.59
CA ALA A 185 1.92 4.31 2.17
C ALA A 185 2.13 5.77 2.58
N PRO A 186 2.90 6.06 3.66
CA PRO A 186 3.21 7.43 4.02
C PRO A 186 4.12 8.08 2.98
N ILE A 187 3.87 9.36 2.68
CA ILE A 187 4.78 10.20 1.91
C ILE A 187 5.78 10.84 2.91
N PRO A 188 7.10 10.71 2.71
CA PRO A 188 8.07 11.36 3.59
C PRO A 188 7.85 12.86 3.64
N GLU A 189 7.99 13.47 4.83
CA GLU A 189 7.62 14.87 5.11
C GLU A 189 8.16 15.87 4.08
N VAL A 190 9.42 15.70 3.68
CA VAL A 190 10.12 16.52 2.67
C VAL A 190 9.41 16.56 1.30
N TRP A 191 8.59 15.56 0.98
CA TRP A 191 7.84 15.45 -0.27
C TRP A 191 6.38 15.89 -0.15
N GLN A 192 5.80 15.95 1.06
CA GLN A 192 4.35 16.11 1.24
C GLN A 192 3.81 17.41 0.64
N SER A 193 4.51 18.53 0.87
CA SER A 193 4.10 19.83 0.31
C SER A 193 4.19 19.87 -1.21
N LEU A 194 5.16 19.18 -1.81
CA LEU A 194 5.36 19.18 -3.25
C LEU A 194 4.34 18.27 -3.96
N LEU A 195 4.00 17.14 -3.32
CA LEU A 195 3.10 16.14 -3.89
C LEU A 195 1.63 16.36 -3.52
N GLY A 196 1.34 17.31 -2.62
CA GLY A 196 -0.04 17.68 -2.27
C GLY A 196 -0.75 16.63 -1.41
N GLY A 197 -0.02 15.90 -0.57
CA GLY A 197 -0.60 14.85 0.27
C GLY A 197 0.35 14.32 1.33
N THR A 198 -0.21 13.60 2.30
CA THR A 198 0.57 12.96 3.38
C THR A 198 0.80 11.47 3.12
N HIS A 199 -0.04 10.87 2.27
CA HIS A 199 -0.04 9.45 1.98
C HIS A 199 -0.22 9.24 0.48
N LEU A 200 0.22 8.09 0.01
CA LEU A 200 0.14 7.65 -1.35
C LEU A 200 -0.75 6.41 -1.41
N THR A 201 -1.79 6.47 -2.25
CA THR A 201 -2.51 5.27 -2.70
C THR A 201 -2.19 4.98 -4.15
N GLY A 202 -2.33 3.73 -4.58
CA GLY A 202 -2.13 3.35 -5.96
C GLY A 202 -2.51 1.89 -6.19
N GLN A 203 -2.44 1.48 -7.45
CA GLN A 203 -2.70 0.13 -7.89
C GLN A 203 -1.95 -0.13 -9.22
N SER A 204 -2.08 -1.32 -9.77
CA SER A 204 -1.61 -1.64 -11.12
C SER A 204 -2.51 -2.64 -11.82
N SER A 205 -2.15 -3.01 -13.06
CA SER A 205 -2.73 -4.13 -13.79
C SER A 205 -2.35 -5.47 -13.16
N GLY A 206 -2.80 -6.57 -13.80
CA GLY A 206 -2.61 -7.94 -13.30
C GLY A 206 -3.87 -8.53 -12.67
N MET A 207 -5.02 -7.88 -12.87
CA MET A 207 -6.36 -8.37 -12.52
C MET A 207 -7.22 -8.44 -13.81
N PRO A 208 -8.33 -9.20 -13.82
CA PRO A 208 -9.24 -9.26 -14.95
C PRO A 208 -9.78 -7.89 -15.38
N ILE A 209 -10.10 -7.79 -16.68
CA ILE A 209 -10.62 -6.57 -17.32
C ILE A 209 -9.59 -5.43 -17.26
N ILE A 210 -8.53 -5.51 -18.06
CA ILE A 210 -7.41 -4.54 -18.00
C ILE A 210 -7.84 -3.09 -18.26
N SER A 211 -8.94 -2.86 -18.99
CA SER A 211 -9.43 -1.52 -19.32
C SER A 211 -9.84 -0.67 -18.12
N ARG A 212 -10.15 -1.27 -16.96
CA ARG A 212 -10.46 -0.55 -15.71
C ARG A 212 -9.25 -0.30 -14.81
N LEU A 213 -8.06 -0.79 -15.18
CA LEU A 213 -6.87 -0.79 -14.32
C LEU A 213 -5.80 0.17 -14.83
N SER A 214 -4.92 0.59 -13.92
CA SER A 214 -3.68 1.26 -14.31
C SER A 214 -2.72 0.28 -14.99
N VAL A 215 -2.40 0.46 -16.27
CA VAL A 215 -1.48 -0.39 -17.05
C VAL A 215 -0.02 0.02 -16.82
N GLY A 216 0.35 -0.06 -15.55
CA GLY A 216 1.58 0.44 -14.95
C GLY A 216 1.33 0.71 -13.46
N PRO A 217 2.34 0.98 -12.64
CA PRO A 217 2.11 1.45 -11.28
C PRO A 217 1.50 2.85 -11.31
N SER A 218 0.36 3.03 -10.65
CA SER A 218 -0.17 4.37 -10.41
C SER A 218 0.38 4.98 -9.12
N ALA A 219 0.12 6.28 -8.90
CA ALA A 219 0.46 6.99 -7.69
C ALA A 219 -0.49 8.18 -7.52
N PHE A 220 -1.27 8.18 -6.44
CA PHE A 220 -2.22 9.22 -6.08
C PHE A 220 -1.94 9.70 -4.65
N ALA A 221 -1.64 10.98 -4.47
CA ALA A 221 -1.44 11.55 -3.14
C ALA A 221 -2.77 11.92 -2.49
N CYS A 222 -2.96 11.56 -1.23
CA CYS A 222 -4.13 11.91 -0.42
C CYS A 222 -3.71 12.39 0.97
N HIS A 223 -4.65 12.95 1.73
CA HIS A 223 -4.40 13.32 3.13
C HIS A 223 -4.97 12.27 4.09
N ALA A 224 -4.18 11.84 5.08
CA ALA A 224 -4.61 10.89 6.11
C ALA A 224 -5.82 11.39 6.89
N ARG A 225 -5.87 12.70 7.19
CA ARG A 225 -7.04 13.31 7.84
C ARG A 225 -8.35 13.03 7.10
N ASP A 226 -8.34 12.97 5.77
CA ASP A 226 -9.57 12.74 5.00
C ASP A 226 -10.07 11.30 5.16
N LEU A 227 -9.21 10.37 5.59
CA LEU A 227 -9.56 9.00 5.98
C LEU A 227 -9.88 8.88 7.48
N THR A 228 -9.15 9.59 8.35
CA THR A 228 -9.31 9.41 9.81
C THR A 228 -10.41 10.28 10.42
N ASN A 229 -10.91 11.28 9.70
CA ASN A 229 -12.03 12.12 10.11
C ASN A 229 -13.32 11.32 10.34
N ALA A 230 -14.18 11.85 11.24
CA ALA A 230 -15.52 11.32 11.47
C ALA A 230 -16.42 11.42 10.23
N ASN A 231 -16.24 12.48 9.43
CA ASN A 231 -16.92 12.68 8.15
C ASN A 231 -15.88 12.52 7.03
N VAL A 232 -15.74 11.30 6.53
CA VAL A 232 -14.86 10.98 5.39
C VAL A 232 -15.48 11.56 4.11
N PRO A 233 -14.76 12.39 3.34
CA PRO A 233 -15.24 12.85 2.04
C PRO A 233 -15.47 11.66 1.10
N ASN A 234 -16.51 11.74 0.26
CA ASN A 234 -16.78 10.70 -0.72
C ASN A 234 -17.17 11.35 -2.06
N PRO A 235 -16.27 11.37 -3.07
CA PRO A 235 -14.96 10.72 -3.08
C PRO A 235 -13.91 11.41 -2.17
N ILE A 236 -12.96 10.64 -1.67
CA ILE A 236 -11.76 11.10 -0.97
C ILE A 236 -10.87 11.82 -2.00
N PRO A 237 -10.52 13.10 -1.79
CA PRO A 237 -9.70 13.85 -2.74
C PRO A 237 -8.31 13.25 -2.92
N THR A 238 -7.83 13.26 -4.15
CA THR A 238 -6.46 12.84 -4.49
C THR A 238 -5.82 13.83 -5.46
N THR A 239 -4.49 13.86 -5.46
CA THR A 239 -3.67 14.46 -6.51
C THR A 239 -3.06 13.33 -7.34
N THR A 240 -3.41 13.25 -8.62
CA THR A 240 -2.80 12.28 -9.55
C THR A 240 -1.33 12.65 -9.80
N LEU A 241 -0.41 11.75 -9.44
CA LEU A 241 1.03 11.93 -9.66
C LEU A 241 1.55 11.06 -10.80
N LEU A 242 1.01 9.86 -10.92
CA LEU A 242 1.38 8.87 -11.94
C LEU A 242 0.15 8.01 -12.24
N ASP A 243 -0.19 7.87 -13.52
CA ASP A 243 -1.31 7.03 -13.92
C ASP A 243 -1.17 6.57 -15.37
N PHE A 244 -1.56 5.33 -15.66
CA PHE A 244 -1.39 4.72 -16.98
C PHE A 244 -2.70 4.08 -17.42
N SER A 245 -3.39 4.67 -18.38
CA SER A 245 -4.60 4.05 -18.94
C SER A 245 -4.24 2.95 -19.94
N LEU A 246 -5.21 2.13 -20.35
CA LEU A 246 -4.99 1.17 -21.44
C LEU A 246 -4.63 1.86 -22.78
N ALA A 247 -5.08 3.10 -22.99
CA ALA A 247 -4.73 3.89 -24.16
C ALA A 247 -3.31 4.48 -24.08
N HIS A 248 -2.80 4.67 -22.86
CA HIS A 248 -1.46 5.19 -22.58
C HIS A 248 -0.76 4.33 -21.52
N PRO A 249 -0.47 3.06 -21.84
CA PRO A 249 0.15 2.14 -20.90
C PRO A 249 1.62 2.54 -20.65
N LEU A 250 2.22 2.01 -19.58
CA LEU A 250 3.64 2.19 -19.30
C LEU A 250 4.54 1.70 -20.45
N HIS A 251 4.07 0.70 -21.20
CA HIS A 251 4.70 0.23 -22.42
C HIS A 251 3.64 -0.23 -23.43
N GLU A 252 3.79 0.14 -24.71
CA GLU A 252 2.79 -0.16 -25.75
C GLU A 252 2.75 -1.66 -26.13
N ASP A 253 3.91 -2.32 -26.21
CA ASP A 253 4.03 -3.75 -26.52
C ASP A 253 3.79 -4.66 -25.30
N LEU A 254 2.55 -4.70 -24.81
CA LEU A 254 2.19 -5.43 -23.58
C LEU A 254 2.31 -6.97 -23.71
N GLU A 255 2.27 -7.50 -24.93
CA GLU A 255 2.52 -8.92 -25.23
C GLU A 255 4.02 -9.24 -25.38
N ASN A 256 4.87 -8.21 -25.39
CA ASN A 256 6.29 -8.30 -25.67
C ASN A 256 6.59 -9.02 -27.01
N THR A 257 5.82 -8.70 -28.04
CA THR A 257 5.99 -9.23 -29.41
C THR A 257 7.35 -8.87 -29.98
N SER A 258 7.83 -7.65 -29.71
CA SER A 258 9.16 -7.17 -30.11
C SER A 258 10.32 -7.86 -29.39
N ARG A 259 10.04 -8.49 -28.22
CA ARG A 259 11.03 -9.04 -27.28
C ARG A 259 11.97 -7.99 -26.69
N GLN A 260 11.63 -6.71 -26.80
CA GLN A 260 12.40 -5.60 -26.25
C GLN A 260 11.74 -4.98 -25.02
N ASN A 261 10.52 -5.38 -24.68
CA ASN A 261 9.85 -4.88 -23.49
C ASN A 261 10.37 -5.58 -22.23
N ASP A 262 11.30 -4.93 -21.55
CA ASP A 262 11.86 -5.32 -20.26
C ASP A 262 11.24 -4.57 -19.07
N LEU A 263 10.16 -3.81 -19.31
CA LEU A 263 9.57 -2.88 -18.34
C LEU A 263 8.21 -3.35 -17.81
N TRP A 264 7.20 -3.55 -18.68
CA TRP A 264 5.83 -3.80 -18.24
C TRP A 264 5.01 -4.60 -19.26
N THR A 265 4.52 -5.79 -18.89
CA THR A 265 3.69 -6.64 -19.75
C THR A 265 2.32 -6.91 -19.12
N HIS A 266 1.45 -7.64 -19.82
CA HIS A 266 0.20 -8.16 -19.22
C HIS A 266 0.41 -9.03 -17.97
N LEU A 267 1.62 -9.58 -17.77
CA LEU A 267 1.97 -10.40 -16.62
C LEU A 267 2.65 -9.60 -15.49
N SER A 268 2.76 -8.28 -15.62
CA SER A 268 3.31 -7.39 -14.60
C SER A 268 2.24 -6.91 -13.63
N ARG A 269 2.57 -6.96 -12.33
CA ARG A 269 1.73 -6.47 -11.24
C ARG A 269 2.59 -5.93 -10.10
N VAL A 270 2.19 -4.79 -9.57
CA VAL A 270 2.71 -4.20 -8.34
C VAL A 270 1.74 -4.52 -7.21
N THR A 271 2.29 -4.91 -6.07
CA THR A 271 1.55 -5.19 -4.83
C THR A 271 1.77 -4.08 -3.79
N PHE A 272 2.85 -3.32 -3.88
CA PHE A 272 3.11 -2.21 -2.97
C PHE A 272 3.94 -1.09 -3.61
N GLY A 273 3.61 0.16 -3.31
CA GLY A 273 4.34 1.34 -3.77
C GLY A 273 4.62 2.31 -2.63
N LEU A 274 5.84 2.86 -2.56
CA LEU A 274 6.19 3.91 -1.60
C LEU A 274 7.26 4.84 -2.16
N ILE A 275 7.31 6.06 -1.62
CA ILE A 275 8.47 6.94 -1.78
C ILE A 275 9.47 6.56 -0.69
N VAL A 276 10.66 6.11 -1.09
CA VAL A 276 11.65 5.62 -0.12
C VAL A 276 12.21 6.81 0.68
N PRO A 277 12.10 6.80 2.02
CA PRO A 277 12.59 7.89 2.87
C PRO A 277 14.05 8.24 2.59
N GLY A 278 14.35 9.54 2.58
CA GLY A 278 15.70 10.04 2.29
C GLY A 278 16.12 9.96 0.81
N THR A 279 15.23 9.55 -0.10
CA THR A 279 15.51 9.46 -1.54
C THR A 279 14.50 10.27 -2.37
N ARG A 280 14.79 10.40 -3.67
CA ARG A 280 13.86 10.86 -4.71
C ARG A 280 13.27 9.72 -5.55
N THR A 281 13.18 8.52 -4.99
CA THR A 281 12.68 7.33 -5.69
C THR A 281 11.29 6.96 -5.20
N TYR A 282 10.34 6.91 -6.13
CA TYR A 282 9.13 6.11 -5.99
C TYR A 282 9.48 4.66 -6.36
N ALA A 283 9.42 3.76 -5.39
CA ALA A 283 9.73 2.35 -5.55
C ALA A 283 8.44 1.53 -5.51
N THR A 284 8.34 0.58 -6.43
CA THR A 284 7.20 -0.33 -6.56
C THR A 284 7.69 -1.76 -6.49
N PHE A 285 6.97 -2.58 -5.74
CA PHE A 285 7.31 -3.98 -5.45
C PHE A 285 6.16 -4.86 -5.93
N GLY A 286 6.52 -6.01 -6.50
CA GLY A 286 5.55 -6.95 -7.05
C GLY A 286 6.27 -7.98 -7.91
N TYR A 287 5.58 -8.48 -8.92
CA TYR A 287 6.12 -9.44 -9.86
C TYR A 287 6.00 -8.94 -11.29
N SER A 288 6.92 -9.38 -12.13
CA SER A 288 6.94 -9.02 -13.54
C SER A 288 7.24 -10.25 -14.38
N GLY A 289 6.39 -10.51 -15.36
CA GLY A 289 6.46 -11.69 -16.23
C GLY A 289 6.55 -11.31 -17.70
N GLY A 290 6.72 -12.30 -18.58
CA GLY A 290 6.65 -12.09 -20.03
C GLY A 290 7.86 -11.37 -20.67
N HIS A 291 8.90 -11.03 -19.91
CA HIS A 291 10.06 -10.30 -20.43
C HIS A 291 11.06 -11.15 -21.24
N ARG A 292 11.07 -12.47 -21.07
CA ARG A 292 11.99 -13.40 -21.76
C ARG A 292 11.27 -14.68 -22.15
N ARG A 293 11.39 -15.14 -23.41
CA ARG A 293 11.05 -16.51 -23.79
C ARG A 293 12.27 -17.41 -23.65
N VAL A 294 12.28 -18.27 -22.63
CA VAL A 294 12.83 -19.64 -22.79
C VAL A 294 11.69 -20.59 -22.44
N LEU A 295 10.77 -20.74 -23.38
CA LEU A 295 9.93 -21.93 -23.47
C LEU A 295 10.32 -22.61 -24.78
N GLN A 296 11.32 -23.48 -24.69
CA GLN A 296 11.48 -24.57 -25.63
C GLN A 296 10.28 -25.50 -25.38
N MET A 297 9.16 -25.22 -26.05
CA MET A 297 8.07 -26.16 -26.11
C MET A 297 8.53 -27.29 -27.04
N HIS A 298 9.13 -28.34 -26.46
CA HIS A 298 9.30 -29.61 -27.14
C HIS A 298 7.91 -30.17 -27.45
N ALA A 299 7.39 -29.83 -28.63
CA ALA A 299 6.29 -30.54 -29.23
C ALA A 299 6.87 -31.87 -29.76
N GLU A 300 6.91 -32.90 -28.90
CA GLU A 300 6.97 -34.27 -29.40
C GLU A 300 5.59 -34.59 -30.00
N GLN A 301 5.52 -34.51 -31.34
CA GLN A 301 4.49 -35.22 -32.08
C GLN A 301 4.71 -36.72 -31.86
N ARG A 302 3.84 -37.36 -31.10
CA ARG A 302 3.66 -38.81 -31.21
C ARG A 302 2.75 -39.08 -32.40
N GLN A 303 3.31 -39.77 -33.40
CA GLN A 303 2.55 -40.60 -34.32
C GLN A 303 1.94 -41.79 -33.55
#